data_AF-A0A2V6WFJ6-F1
#
_entry.id   AF-A0A2V6WFJ6-F1
#
_cell.length_a   1.000
_cell.length_b   1.000
_cell.length_c   1.000
_cell.angle_alpha   90.00
_cell.angle_beta   90.00
_cell.angle_gamma   90.00
#
_symmetry.space_group_name_H-M   'P 1'
#
loop_
_entity.id
_entity.type
_entity.pdbx_description
1 polymer ?
#
loop_
_entity_poly.entity_id
_entity_poly.type
_entity_poly.pdbx_seq_one_letter_code
_entity_poly.pdbx_strand_id
1 'polypeptide(L)'
;AFFDLQLRFADRVATLSGLPLSRVLLEYTNLYIRFGLGRDFNASDPTWQAYLAGLKGPACIDEWTYDLYLTRHGSRSGPTVVATVGCFSYAPLSGECIRLHFHDADLDGQSPLAIERASRRRAELTGLFQHVKRTARTSLRVVGASWLYNVEAYRRLFPTSYLATARPMPHCFQHLPLWGQFLDRHGAVREKPARDFLDRLDHQSSVDGLDRCFPFQALSVEAPAQHFYDFYGLS
;
A
#
# COMPACT_ATOMS: atom_id res chain seq x y z
N ALA A 1 -10.85 -14.38 4.53
CA ALA A 1 -10.71 -14.01 3.10
C ALA A 1 -9.43 -13.21 2.78
N PHE A 2 -9.24 -11.97 3.27
CA PHE A 2 -8.04 -11.18 2.87
C PHE A 2 -6.72 -11.78 3.40
N PHE A 3 -6.71 -12.28 4.63
CA PHE A 3 -5.54 -12.96 5.19
C PHE A 3 -5.27 -14.30 4.51
N ASP A 4 -6.32 -15.07 4.21
CA ASP A 4 -6.24 -16.32 3.44
C ASP A 4 -5.53 -16.13 2.08
N LEU A 5 -5.82 -15.04 1.34
CA LEU A 5 -5.09 -14.73 0.09
C LEU A 5 -3.57 -14.60 0.30
N GLN A 6 -3.15 -13.95 1.38
CA GLN A 6 -1.73 -13.78 1.70
C GLN A 6 -1.08 -15.09 2.15
N LEU A 7 -1.83 -15.91 2.89
CA LEU A 7 -1.37 -17.21 3.36
C LEU A 7 -1.17 -18.20 2.20
N ARG A 8 -2.13 -18.27 1.26
CA ARG A 8 -1.99 -19.09 0.04
C ARG A 8 -0.83 -18.63 -0.83
N PHE A 9 -0.64 -17.31 -0.97
CA PHE A 9 0.54 -16.77 -1.64
C PHE A 9 1.82 -17.22 -0.97
N ALA A 10 1.92 -17.09 0.36
CA ALA A 10 3.09 -17.50 1.11
C ALA A 10 3.36 -19.02 0.99
N ASP A 11 2.32 -19.86 1.03
CA ASP A 11 2.45 -21.30 0.87
C ASP A 11 2.99 -21.69 -0.53
N ARG A 12 2.46 -21.05 -1.58
CA ARG A 12 2.96 -21.26 -2.94
C ARG A 12 4.41 -20.80 -3.08
N VAL A 13 4.76 -19.64 -2.53
CA VAL A 13 6.14 -19.13 -2.56
C VAL A 13 7.09 -20.04 -1.79
N ALA A 14 6.70 -20.55 -0.61
CA ALA A 14 7.49 -21.52 0.15
C ALA A 14 7.74 -22.79 -0.67
N THR A 15 6.71 -23.29 -1.36
CA THR A 15 6.81 -24.46 -2.26
C THR A 15 7.78 -24.20 -3.42
N LEU A 16 7.67 -23.05 -4.10
CA LEU A 16 8.48 -22.74 -5.28
C LEU A 16 9.94 -22.38 -4.93
N SER A 17 10.18 -21.81 -3.75
CA SER A 17 11.51 -21.33 -3.33
C SER A 17 12.28 -22.33 -2.46
N GLY A 18 11.59 -23.28 -1.83
CA GLY A 18 12.14 -24.13 -0.78
C GLY A 18 12.44 -23.39 0.53
N LEU A 19 12.05 -22.11 0.66
CA LEU A 19 12.26 -21.33 1.88
C LEU A 19 11.29 -21.75 2.98
N PRO A 20 11.68 -21.66 4.27
CA PRO A 20 10.78 -21.89 5.38
C PRO A 20 9.59 -20.93 5.34
N LEU A 21 8.38 -21.44 5.58
CA LEU A 21 7.14 -20.64 5.61
C LEU A 21 7.25 -19.42 6.54
N SER A 22 7.95 -19.55 7.68
CA SER A 22 8.18 -18.43 8.61
C SER A 22 8.92 -17.25 7.97
N ARG A 23 9.90 -17.53 7.11
CA ARG A 23 10.64 -16.52 6.35
C ARG A 23 9.76 -15.93 5.26
N VAL A 24 9.04 -16.78 4.54
CA VAL A 24 8.17 -16.35 3.45
C VAL A 24 7.04 -15.45 3.95
N LEU A 25 6.40 -15.78 5.07
CA LEU A 25 5.37 -14.95 5.68
C LEU A 25 5.91 -13.54 6.04
N LEU A 26 7.16 -13.43 6.47
CA LEU A 26 7.77 -12.14 6.81
C LEU A 26 8.14 -11.31 5.57
N GLU A 27 8.71 -11.96 4.54
CA GLU A 27 9.29 -11.30 3.36
C GLU A 27 8.30 -11.12 2.20
N TYR A 28 7.23 -11.92 2.14
CA TYR A 28 6.30 -12.00 1.01
C TYR A 28 4.84 -11.68 1.38
N THR A 29 4.58 -11.19 2.59
CA THR A 29 3.22 -10.74 2.99
C THR A 29 3.28 -9.45 3.79
N ASN A 30 2.15 -8.76 3.95
CA ASN A 30 2.06 -7.56 4.79
C ASN A 30 1.66 -7.84 6.24
N LEU A 31 1.63 -9.11 6.67
CA LEU A 31 1.12 -9.52 7.99
C LEU A 31 1.83 -8.82 9.14
N TYR A 32 3.16 -8.71 9.09
CA TYR A 32 3.97 -8.03 10.11
C TYR A 32 3.49 -6.58 10.35
N ILE A 33 3.25 -5.83 9.27
CA ILE A 33 2.70 -4.47 9.35
C ILE A 33 1.25 -4.49 9.85
N ARG A 34 0.44 -5.49 9.43
CA ARG A 34 -0.97 -5.61 9.87
C ARG A 34 -1.09 -5.90 11.36
N PHE A 35 -0.12 -6.59 11.95
CA PHE A 35 -0.03 -6.80 13.40
C PHE A 35 0.52 -5.59 14.17
N GLY A 36 0.80 -4.47 13.50
CA GLY A 36 1.24 -3.23 14.14
C GLY A 36 2.70 -3.21 14.55
N LEU A 37 3.54 -4.10 14.02
CA LEU A 37 4.96 -4.24 14.39
C LEU A 37 5.89 -3.25 13.69
N GLY A 38 5.33 -2.19 13.10
CA GLY A 38 6.09 -1.17 12.39
C GLY A 38 6.58 -1.62 11.01
N ARG A 39 7.70 -1.03 10.56
CA ARG A 39 8.32 -1.29 9.24
C ARG A 39 9.76 -1.78 9.33
N ASP A 40 10.31 -1.85 10.54
CA ASP A 40 11.60 -2.46 10.81
C ASP A 40 11.37 -3.95 11.03
N PHE A 41 11.33 -4.70 9.92
CA PHE A 41 11.03 -6.12 9.93
C PHE A 41 12.06 -6.88 10.76
N ASN A 42 11.62 -7.46 11.87
CA ASN A 42 12.46 -8.21 12.78
C ASN A 42 11.89 -9.62 12.96
N ALA A 43 12.59 -10.61 12.42
CA ALA A 43 12.20 -12.01 12.56
C ALA A 43 12.16 -12.46 14.04
N SER A 44 12.91 -11.81 14.93
CA SER A 44 12.96 -12.13 16.35
C SER A 44 11.99 -11.31 17.21
N ASP A 45 11.09 -10.51 16.61
CA ASP A 45 10.08 -9.78 17.37
C ASP A 45 9.21 -10.77 18.18
N PRO A 46 9.02 -10.58 19.50
CA PRO A 46 8.27 -11.52 20.33
C PRO A 46 6.83 -11.76 19.85
N THR A 47 6.19 -10.73 19.29
CA THR A 47 4.84 -10.84 18.71
C THR A 47 4.85 -11.67 17.45
N TRP A 48 5.85 -11.45 16.59
CA TRP A 48 6.01 -12.25 15.38
C TRP A 48 6.31 -13.71 15.71
N GLN A 49 7.15 -13.98 16.70
CA GLN A 49 7.42 -15.33 17.17
C GLN A 49 6.17 -16.00 17.77
N ALA A 50 5.36 -15.26 18.54
CA ALA A 50 4.08 -15.76 19.05
C ALA A 50 3.12 -16.11 17.90
N TYR A 51 3.05 -15.26 16.87
CA TYR A 51 2.28 -15.55 15.65
C TYR A 51 2.73 -16.87 15.01
N LEU A 52 4.04 -17.04 14.77
CA LEU A 52 4.60 -18.23 14.15
C LEU A 52 4.41 -19.50 14.99
N ALA A 53 4.43 -19.39 16.32
CA ALA A 53 4.15 -20.52 17.21
C ALA A 53 2.69 -20.98 17.08
N GLY A 54 1.74 -20.06 16.97
CA GLY A 54 0.33 -20.38 16.79
C GLY A 54 0.00 -21.07 15.46
N LEU A 55 0.82 -20.87 14.41
CA LEU A 55 0.66 -21.59 13.13
C LEU A 55 0.86 -23.11 13.25
N LYS A 56 1.53 -23.58 14.30
CA LYS A 56 1.76 -25.01 14.57
C LYS A 56 0.66 -25.65 15.42
N GLY A 57 -0.32 -24.85 15.85
CA GLY A 57 -1.43 -25.30 16.67
C GLY A 57 -2.53 -26.02 15.88
N PRO A 58 -3.54 -26.56 16.58
CA PRO A 58 -4.67 -27.25 15.94
C PRO A 58 -5.70 -26.28 15.32
N ALA A 59 -5.55 -24.97 15.51
CA ALA A 59 -6.48 -23.96 14.99
C ALA A 59 -6.32 -23.76 13.48
N CYS A 60 -7.39 -23.32 12.82
CA CYS A 60 -7.30 -22.93 11.42
C CYS A 60 -6.39 -21.69 11.29
N ILE A 61 -5.43 -21.73 10.36
CA ILE A 61 -4.37 -20.73 10.25
C ILE A 61 -4.93 -19.33 9.94
N ASP A 62 -6.01 -19.26 9.16
CA ASP A 62 -6.68 -18.00 8.80
C ASP A 62 -7.44 -17.38 9.99
N GLU A 63 -8.14 -18.19 10.79
CA GLU A 63 -8.78 -17.77 12.03
C GLU A 63 -7.75 -17.24 13.03
N TRP A 64 -6.68 -18.00 13.28
CA TRP A 64 -5.57 -17.57 14.14
C TRP A 64 -4.97 -16.23 13.69
N THR A 65 -4.72 -16.10 12.38
CA THR A 65 -4.17 -14.87 11.79
C THR A 65 -5.13 -13.69 11.99
N TYR A 66 -6.44 -13.92 11.84
CA TYR A 66 -7.46 -12.88 12.01
C TYR A 66 -7.63 -12.45 13.46
N ASP A 67 -7.63 -13.39 14.41
CA ASP A 67 -7.74 -13.10 15.84
C ASP A 67 -6.55 -12.29 16.36
N LEU A 68 -5.33 -12.66 15.93
CA LEU A 68 -4.14 -11.88 16.27
C LEU A 68 -4.20 -10.47 15.67
N TYR A 69 -4.74 -10.32 14.46
CA TYR A 69 -4.98 -9.00 13.88
C TYR A 69 -5.96 -8.18 14.72
N LEU A 70 -7.10 -8.75 15.13
CA LEU A 70 -8.11 -8.04 15.92
C LEU A 70 -7.58 -7.59 17.28
N THR A 71 -6.84 -8.45 17.98
CA THR A 71 -6.24 -8.11 19.29
C THR A 71 -5.19 -7.01 19.19
N ARG A 72 -4.53 -6.86 18.03
CA ARG A 72 -3.48 -5.85 17.80
C ARG A 72 -3.93 -4.60 17.04
N HIS A 73 -5.09 -4.62 16.39
CA HIS A 73 -5.55 -3.56 15.49
C HIS A 73 -5.56 -2.16 16.15
N GLY A 74 -5.83 -2.09 17.47
CA GLY A 74 -5.88 -0.86 18.24
C GLY A 74 -4.52 -0.21 18.57
N SER A 75 -3.39 -0.90 18.39
CA SER A 75 -2.07 -0.41 18.80
C SER A 75 -1.27 0.27 17.67
N ARG A 76 -1.90 0.60 16.54
CA ARG A 76 -1.21 1.19 15.37
C ARG A 76 -0.93 2.68 15.55
N SER A 77 0.33 3.06 15.64
CA SER A 77 0.76 4.42 15.29
C SER A 77 0.91 4.53 13.77
N GLY A 78 -0.04 5.20 13.10
CA GLY A 78 0.13 5.60 11.70
C GLY A 78 1.27 6.61 11.54
N PRO A 79 1.73 6.89 10.30
CA PRO A 79 2.65 8.02 10.09
C PRO A 79 1.98 9.30 10.62
N THR A 80 2.74 10.15 11.29
CA THR A 80 2.26 11.46 11.75
C THR A 80 1.93 12.31 10.54
N VAL A 81 0.64 12.34 10.19
CA VAL A 81 0.12 13.17 9.10
C VAL A 81 0.26 14.63 9.51
N VAL A 82 0.83 15.44 8.61
CA VAL A 82 1.00 16.88 8.86
C VAL A 82 -0.26 17.64 8.45
N ALA A 83 -0.84 17.29 7.31
CA ALA A 83 -2.11 17.86 6.87
C ALA A 83 -2.90 16.88 6.02
N THR A 84 -4.22 17.05 6.07
CA THR A 84 -5.20 16.34 5.23
C THR A 84 -6.11 17.37 4.58
N VAL A 85 -6.35 17.22 3.28
CA VAL A 85 -7.34 17.99 2.52
C VAL A 85 -8.14 16.99 1.68
N GLY A 86 -9.41 16.79 2.06
CA GLY A 86 -10.28 15.80 1.43
C GLY A 86 -9.65 14.40 1.43
N CYS A 87 -9.53 13.81 0.24
CA CYS A 87 -9.00 12.45 0.07
C CYS A 87 -7.47 12.36 0.14
N PHE A 88 -6.76 13.48 0.28
CA PHE A 88 -5.30 13.52 0.23
C PHE A 88 -4.70 13.99 1.54
N SER A 89 -3.57 13.40 1.91
CA SER A 89 -2.78 13.84 3.05
C SER A 89 -1.29 13.67 2.75
N TYR A 90 -0.45 14.33 3.53
CA TYR A 90 0.99 14.07 3.48
C TYR A 90 1.59 13.91 4.88
N ALA A 91 2.65 13.11 4.93
CA ALA A 91 3.46 12.91 6.11
C ALA A 91 4.94 13.14 5.76
N PRO A 92 5.79 13.55 6.72
CA PRO A 92 7.22 13.60 6.51
C PRO A 92 7.74 12.20 6.18
N LEU A 93 8.69 12.15 5.25
CA LEU A 93 9.58 11.02 5.01
C LEU A 93 10.99 11.45 5.43
N SER A 94 11.94 10.52 5.54
CA SER A 94 13.32 10.85 5.91
C SER A 94 13.93 11.93 5.00
N GLY A 95 14.76 12.80 5.59
CA GLY A 95 15.37 13.93 4.89
C GLY A 95 14.35 14.97 4.41
N GLU A 96 14.60 15.56 3.24
CA GLU A 96 13.76 16.60 2.63
C GLU A 96 12.62 16.00 1.78
N CYS A 97 12.04 14.89 2.22
CA CYS A 97 10.99 14.18 1.50
C CYS A 97 9.66 14.25 2.25
N ILE A 98 8.57 14.40 1.51
CA ILE A 98 7.22 14.15 2.03
C ILE A 98 6.58 13.00 1.25
N ARG A 99 5.76 12.20 1.93
CA ARG A 99 5.00 11.13 1.30
C ARG A 99 3.55 11.55 1.13
N LEU A 100 3.06 11.47 -0.10
CA LEU A 100 1.64 11.68 -0.40
C LEU A 100 0.86 10.40 -0.12
N HIS A 101 -0.31 10.58 0.50
CA HIS A 101 -1.28 9.52 0.79
C HIS A 101 -2.62 9.85 0.15
N PHE A 102 -3.32 8.80 -0.29
CA PHE A 102 -4.68 8.87 -0.79
C PHE A 102 -5.54 7.89 0.00
N HIS A 103 -6.71 8.35 0.42
CA HIS A 103 -7.74 7.53 1.03
C HIS A 103 -9.11 8.01 0.55
N ASP A 104 -10.08 7.11 0.48
CA ASP A 104 -11.46 7.50 0.21
C ASP A 104 -12.05 8.18 1.45
N ALA A 105 -12.38 9.46 1.33
CA ALA A 105 -13.00 10.25 2.39
C ALA A 105 -14.48 10.57 2.09
N ASP A 106 -15.00 10.15 0.93
CA ASP A 106 -16.37 10.45 0.54
C ASP A 106 -17.34 9.39 1.09
N LEU A 107 -18.53 9.84 1.50
CA LEU A 107 -19.54 8.98 2.16
C LEU A 107 -20.71 8.61 1.25
N ASP A 108 -20.74 9.12 0.03
CA ASP A 108 -21.89 9.09 -0.87
C ASP A 108 -21.89 7.90 -1.85
N GLY A 109 -20.99 6.94 -1.63
CA GLY A 109 -21.05 5.68 -2.35
C GLY A 109 -20.43 5.69 -3.75
N GLN A 110 -20.04 6.85 -4.30
CA GLN A 110 -19.41 6.91 -5.62
C GLN A 110 -17.89 6.68 -5.53
N SER A 111 -17.27 6.29 -6.64
CA SER A 111 -15.81 6.15 -6.70
C SER A 111 -15.12 7.50 -6.48
N PRO A 112 -14.14 7.60 -5.55
CA PRO A 112 -13.43 8.86 -5.28
C PRO A 112 -12.58 9.33 -6.47
N LEU A 113 -12.36 8.46 -7.47
CA LEU A 113 -11.63 8.74 -8.70
C LEU A 113 -12.56 8.80 -9.94
N ALA A 114 -13.88 8.84 -9.76
CA ALA A 114 -14.81 9.05 -10.86
C ALA A 114 -14.48 10.35 -11.64
N ILE A 115 -14.79 10.41 -12.94
CA ILE A 115 -14.41 11.56 -13.79
C ILE A 115 -15.07 12.86 -13.29
N GLU A 116 -16.28 12.75 -12.76
CA GLU A 116 -17.07 13.82 -12.17
C GLU A 116 -16.39 14.43 -10.93
N ARG A 117 -15.51 13.66 -10.26
CA ARG A 117 -14.74 14.12 -9.09
C ARG A 117 -13.36 14.65 -9.45
N ALA A 118 -12.93 14.57 -10.71
CA ALA A 118 -11.59 14.96 -11.11
C ALA A 118 -11.26 16.40 -10.69
N SER A 119 -12.18 17.34 -10.93
CA SER A 119 -12.02 18.76 -10.55
C SER A 119 -11.93 18.94 -9.04
N ARG A 120 -12.77 18.22 -8.26
CA ARG A 120 -12.73 18.25 -6.80
C ARG A 120 -11.42 17.69 -6.25
N ARG A 121 -10.97 16.54 -6.74
CA ARG A 121 -9.69 15.92 -6.35
C ARG A 121 -8.50 16.83 -6.68
N ARG A 122 -8.55 17.52 -7.83
CA ARG A 122 -7.53 18.51 -8.19
C ARG A 122 -7.54 19.70 -7.23
N ALA A 123 -8.71 20.22 -6.86
CA ALA A 123 -8.81 21.30 -5.86
C ALA A 123 -8.28 20.88 -4.48
N GLU A 124 -8.56 19.65 -4.04
CA GLU A 124 -8.02 19.09 -2.80
C GLU A 124 -6.48 19.03 -2.83
N LEU A 125 -5.90 18.53 -3.92
CA LEU A 125 -4.44 18.52 -4.11
C LEU A 125 -3.85 19.94 -4.17
N THR A 126 -4.49 20.88 -4.87
CA THR A 126 -4.09 22.29 -4.88
C THR A 126 -4.05 22.85 -3.46
N GLY A 127 -5.11 22.64 -2.67
CA GLY A 127 -5.16 23.08 -1.27
C GLY A 127 -4.08 22.44 -0.40
N LEU A 128 -3.79 21.17 -0.61
CA LEU A 128 -2.71 20.47 0.09
C LEU A 128 -1.34 21.07 -0.25
N PHE A 129 -1.06 21.33 -1.53
CA PHE A 129 0.22 21.90 -1.95
C PHE A 129 0.35 23.39 -1.59
N GLN A 130 -0.74 24.14 -1.47
CA GLN A 130 -0.74 25.47 -0.85
C GLN A 130 -0.32 25.41 0.62
N HIS A 131 -0.74 24.37 1.36
CA HIS A 131 -0.25 24.15 2.71
C HIS A 131 1.24 23.80 2.70
N VAL A 132 1.68 22.86 1.86
CA VAL A 132 3.10 22.48 1.75
C VAL A 132 3.97 23.70 1.44
N LYS A 133 3.60 24.54 0.47
CA LYS A 133 4.36 25.75 0.09
C LYS A 133 4.50 26.76 1.25
N ARG A 134 3.48 26.89 2.09
CA ARG A 134 3.50 27.79 3.27
C ARG A 134 4.35 27.26 4.41
N THR A 135 4.41 25.94 4.58
CA THR A 135 5.09 25.29 5.72
C THR A 135 6.55 24.93 5.41
N ALA A 136 6.87 24.64 4.16
CA ALA A 136 8.21 24.23 3.75
C ALA A 136 9.18 25.41 3.70
N ARG A 137 10.37 25.26 4.31
CA ARG A 137 11.44 26.29 4.29
C ARG A 137 12.54 25.99 3.27
N THR A 138 12.48 24.83 2.61
CA THR A 138 13.53 24.23 1.77
C THR A 138 12.94 23.53 0.54
N SER A 139 13.81 23.10 -0.38
CA SER A 139 13.41 22.35 -1.58
C SER A 139 13.00 20.92 -1.22
N LEU A 140 11.70 20.69 -1.05
CA LEU A 140 11.15 19.36 -0.75
C LEU A 140 11.01 18.50 -2.00
N ARG A 141 11.16 17.18 -1.82
CA ARG A 141 10.73 16.15 -2.77
C ARG A 141 9.41 15.53 -2.31
N VAL A 142 8.52 15.31 -3.26
CA VAL A 142 7.27 14.58 -3.05
C VAL A 142 7.50 13.15 -3.49
N VAL A 143 7.13 12.20 -2.64
CA VAL A 143 7.23 10.76 -2.89
C VAL A 143 5.84 10.14 -2.82
N GLY A 144 5.55 9.25 -3.77
CA GLY A 144 4.33 8.47 -3.81
C GLY A 144 4.65 6.99 -3.93
N ALA A 145 3.78 6.15 -3.39
CA ALA A 145 3.91 4.70 -3.50
C ALA A 145 2.53 4.05 -3.44
N SER A 146 2.06 3.56 -4.59
CA SER A 146 0.71 3.00 -4.77
C SER A 146 0.61 2.17 -6.05
N TRP A 147 -0.26 1.17 -6.05
CA TRP A 147 -0.72 0.50 -7.27
C TRP A 147 -1.60 1.41 -8.14
N LEU A 148 -2.19 2.46 -7.57
CA LEU A 148 -3.08 3.39 -8.29
C LEU A 148 -2.36 4.18 -9.40
N TYR A 149 -1.03 4.25 -9.41
CA TYR A 149 -0.28 4.88 -10.50
C TYR A 149 -0.38 4.14 -11.84
N ASN A 150 -1.00 2.95 -11.86
CA ASN A 150 -1.39 2.22 -13.07
C ASN A 150 -2.78 2.63 -13.60
N VAL A 151 -3.56 3.40 -12.82
CA VAL A 151 -4.94 3.75 -13.13
C VAL A 151 -5.02 5.18 -13.65
N GLU A 152 -5.52 5.36 -14.88
CA GLU A 152 -5.57 6.68 -15.54
C GLU A 152 -6.35 7.73 -14.74
N ALA A 153 -7.44 7.32 -14.08
CA ALA A 153 -8.24 8.18 -13.22
C ALA A 153 -7.45 8.78 -12.04
N TYR A 154 -6.42 8.08 -11.56
CA TYR A 154 -5.50 8.59 -10.53
C TYR A 154 -4.36 9.40 -11.16
N ARG A 155 -3.77 8.91 -12.25
CA ARG A 155 -2.64 9.54 -12.95
C ARG A 155 -2.95 10.96 -13.39
N ARG A 156 -4.13 11.22 -13.96
CA ARG A 156 -4.55 12.56 -14.42
C ARG A 156 -4.51 13.67 -13.36
N LEU A 157 -4.41 13.30 -12.08
CA LEU A 157 -4.35 14.23 -10.96
C LEU A 157 -2.94 14.78 -10.72
N PHE A 158 -1.91 14.25 -11.37
CA PHE A 158 -0.50 14.55 -11.07
C PHE A 158 0.26 15.14 -12.26
N PRO A 159 1.37 15.87 -12.00
CA PRO A 159 2.27 16.34 -13.06
C PRO A 159 2.82 15.18 -13.87
N THR A 160 2.92 15.33 -15.19
CA THR A 160 3.52 14.31 -16.09
C THR A 160 4.97 14.03 -15.75
N SER A 161 5.73 15.07 -15.34
CA SER A 161 7.12 14.93 -14.89
C SER A 161 7.26 14.06 -13.65
N TYR A 162 6.30 14.11 -12.73
CA TYR A 162 6.25 13.23 -11.56
C TYR A 162 5.93 11.79 -11.96
N LEU A 163 4.93 11.59 -12.83
CA LEU A 163 4.55 10.26 -13.31
C LEU A 163 5.64 9.58 -14.14
N ALA A 164 6.46 10.33 -14.87
CA ALA A 164 7.58 9.82 -15.67
C ALA A 164 8.68 9.13 -14.82
N THR A 165 8.72 9.44 -13.52
CA THR A 165 9.67 8.82 -12.58
C THR A 165 9.20 7.47 -12.04
N ALA A 166 8.03 6.97 -12.47
CA ALA A 166 7.48 5.73 -11.97
C ALA A 166 8.48 4.57 -12.13
N ARG A 167 8.71 3.85 -11.02
CA ARG A 167 9.51 2.63 -10.96
C ARG A 167 8.76 1.58 -10.13
N PRO A 168 8.87 0.29 -10.47
CA PRO A 168 8.39 -0.78 -9.59
C PRO A 168 9.02 -0.67 -8.20
N MET A 169 8.21 -0.86 -7.16
CA MET A 169 8.71 -0.86 -5.78
C MET A 169 9.46 -2.16 -5.46
N PRO A 170 10.68 -2.10 -4.92
CA PRO A 170 11.33 -3.27 -4.35
C PRO A 170 10.56 -3.74 -3.10
N HIS A 171 10.66 -5.04 -2.77
CA HIS A 171 10.02 -5.65 -1.59
C HIS A 171 8.53 -5.32 -1.44
N CYS A 172 7.82 -5.18 -2.57
CA CYS A 172 6.44 -4.71 -2.63
C CYS A 172 5.45 -5.61 -1.86
N PHE A 173 5.76 -6.90 -1.72
CA PHE A 173 4.95 -7.87 -1.00
C PHE A 173 4.83 -7.57 0.50
N GLN A 174 5.81 -6.91 1.12
CA GLN A 174 5.73 -6.59 2.55
C GLN A 174 4.81 -5.41 2.85
N HIS A 175 4.28 -4.74 1.82
CA HIS A 175 3.63 -3.45 1.97
C HIS A 175 2.22 -3.44 1.41
N LEU A 176 1.35 -2.66 2.07
CA LEU A 176 -0.04 -2.49 1.66
C LEU A 176 -0.26 -1.96 0.23
N PRO A 177 0.62 -1.11 -0.35
CA PRO A 177 0.48 -0.65 -1.74
C PRO A 177 0.38 -1.76 -2.79
N LEU A 178 0.77 -3.00 -2.50
CA LEU A 178 0.51 -4.12 -3.40
C LEU A 178 -0.82 -4.81 -3.04
N TRP A 179 -1.02 -5.15 -1.78
CA TRP A 179 -2.19 -5.93 -1.35
C TRP A 179 -3.52 -5.17 -1.36
N GLY A 180 -3.49 -3.84 -1.24
CA GLY A 180 -4.70 -3.01 -1.14
C GLY A 180 -5.62 -3.11 -2.36
N GLN A 181 -5.13 -3.58 -3.51
CA GLN A 181 -5.94 -3.75 -4.72
C GLN A 181 -7.00 -4.85 -4.62
N PHE A 182 -6.87 -5.77 -3.66
CA PHE A 182 -7.87 -6.81 -3.38
C PHE A 182 -8.96 -6.35 -2.43
N LEU A 183 -8.85 -5.15 -1.86
CA LEU A 183 -9.84 -4.63 -0.92
C LEU A 183 -10.75 -3.62 -1.61
N ASP A 184 -12.03 -3.66 -1.27
CA ASP A 184 -12.93 -2.54 -1.52
C ASP A 184 -12.83 -1.49 -0.40
N ARG A 185 -13.61 -0.42 -0.49
CA ARG A 185 -13.63 0.66 0.51
C ARG A 185 -14.12 0.22 1.90
N HIS A 186 -14.86 -0.88 1.97
CA HIS A 186 -15.38 -1.45 3.22
C HIS A 186 -14.38 -2.46 3.83
N GLY A 187 -13.24 -2.68 3.17
CA GLY A 187 -12.26 -3.68 3.59
C GLY A 187 -12.66 -5.11 3.25
N ALA A 188 -13.70 -5.31 2.42
CA ALA A 188 -14.07 -6.61 1.90
C ALA A 188 -13.20 -6.99 0.70
N VAL A 189 -13.02 -8.30 0.48
CA VAL A 189 -12.23 -8.80 -0.65
C VAL A 189 -13.02 -8.66 -1.95
N ARG A 190 -12.39 -8.07 -2.96
CA ARG A 190 -12.88 -8.01 -4.33
C ARG A 190 -12.71 -9.38 -4.98
N GLU A 191 -13.81 -10.10 -5.16
CA GLU A 191 -13.80 -11.50 -5.57
C GLU A 191 -13.08 -11.76 -6.90
N LYS A 192 -13.42 -11.01 -7.96
CA LYS A 192 -12.82 -11.24 -9.29
C LYS A 192 -11.30 -11.04 -9.28
N PRO A 193 -10.76 -9.89 -8.80
CA PRO A 193 -9.32 -9.73 -8.65
C PRO A 193 -8.65 -10.84 -7.83
N ALA A 194 -9.31 -11.29 -6.75
CA ALA A 194 -8.79 -12.38 -5.91
C ALA A 194 -8.71 -13.72 -6.64
N ARG A 195 -9.76 -14.08 -7.40
CA ARG A 195 -9.77 -15.30 -8.23
C ARG A 195 -8.70 -15.24 -9.33
N ASP A 196 -8.67 -14.16 -10.10
CA ASP A 196 -7.70 -14.00 -11.19
C ASP A 196 -6.24 -14.06 -10.66
N PHE A 197 -6.00 -13.56 -9.45
CA PHE A 197 -4.71 -13.65 -8.77
C PHE A 197 -4.34 -15.08 -8.39
N LEU A 198 -5.26 -15.82 -7.76
CA LEU A 198 -5.04 -17.22 -7.37
C LEU A 198 -4.82 -18.10 -8.61
N ASP A 199 -5.61 -17.91 -9.66
CA ASP A 199 -5.44 -18.63 -10.92
C ASP A 199 -4.03 -18.41 -11.50
N ARG A 200 -3.54 -17.17 -11.54
CA ARG A 200 -2.17 -16.87 -12.02
C ARG A 200 -1.10 -17.46 -11.13
N LEU A 201 -1.33 -17.48 -9.82
CA LEU A 201 -0.40 -18.01 -8.82
C LEU A 201 -0.23 -19.53 -8.99
N ASP A 202 -1.32 -20.25 -9.24
CA ASP A 202 -1.32 -21.71 -9.45
C ASP A 202 -0.51 -22.11 -10.68
N HIS A 203 -0.46 -21.25 -11.70
CA HIS A 203 0.32 -21.46 -12.93
C HIS A 203 1.79 -21.06 -12.81
N GLN A 204 2.25 -20.50 -11.69
CA GLN A 204 3.67 -20.18 -11.50
C GLN A 204 4.50 -21.45 -11.29
N SER A 205 5.62 -21.55 -12.00
CA SER A 205 6.59 -22.64 -11.87
C SER A 205 7.89 -22.22 -11.17
N SER A 206 8.05 -20.94 -10.88
CA SER A 206 9.22 -20.39 -10.17
C SER A 206 8.84 -19.13 -9.39
N VAL A 207 9.75 -18.66 -8.55
CA VAL A 207 9.59 -17.38 -7.83
C VAL A 207 9.73 -16.15 -8.73
N ASP A 208 10.24 -16.32 -9.94
CA ASP A 208 10.41 -15.21 -10.87
C ASP A 208 9.04 -14.78 -11.42
N GLY A 209 8.75 -13.48 -11.33
CA GLY A 209 7.52 -12.92 -11.86
C GLY A 209 6.29 -13.07 -10.96
N LEU A 210 6.45 -13.43 -9.68
CA LEU A 210 5.35 -13.45 -8.69
C LEU A 210 4.58 -12.13 -8.62
N ASP A 211 5.25 -10.99 -8.83
CA ASP A 211 4.64 -9.66 -8.88
C ASP A 211 3.61 -9.53 -10.01
N ARG A 212 3.74 -10.31 -11.09
CA ARG A 212 2.82 -10.34 -12.25
C ARG A 212 1.52 -11.10 -11.96
N CYS A 213 1.46 -11.84 -10.86
CA CYS A 213 0.20 -12.45 -10.40
C CYS A 213 -0.79 -11.36 -9.97
N PHE A 214 -0.29 -10.22 -9.49
CA PHE A 214 -1.13 -9.12 -9.03
C PHE A 214 -1.75 -8.36 -10.23
N PRO A 215 -2.98 -7.83 -10.09
CA PRO A 215 -3.61 -7.04 -11.15
C PRO A 215 -2.76 -5.84 -11.60
N PHE A 216 -2.10 -5.17 -10.65
CA PHE A 216 -1.24 -4.02 -10.87
C PHE A 216 0.04 -4.11 -10.05
N GLN A 217 1.14 -3.59 -10.59
CA GLN A 217 2.40 -3.41 -9.86
C GLN A 217 2.29 -2.25 -8.87
N ALA A 218 2.90 -2.39 -7.70
CA ALA A 218 3.11 -1.25 -6.82
C ALA A 218 4.23 -0.36 -7.39
N LEU A 219 3.93 0.91 -7.66
CA LEU A 219 4.88 1.85 -8.23
C LEU A 219 5.28 2.91 -7.21
N SER A 220 6.56 3.26 -7.17
CA SER A 220 7.07 4.46 -6.54
C SER A 220 7.31 5.55 -7.57
N VAL A 221 7.02 6.79 -7.19
CA VAL A 221 7.22 8.01 -7.99
C VAL A 221 7.81 9.08 -7.09
N GLU A 222 8.64 9.95 -7.65
CA GLU A 222 9.20 11.08 -6.92
C GLU A 222 9.49 12.29 -7.83
N ALA A 223 9.30 13.50 -7.31
CA ALA A 223 9.72 14.73 -7.98
C ALA A 223 9.88 15.88 -6.98
N PRO A 224 10.61 16.95 -7.33
CA PRO A 224 10.59 18.19 -6.56
C PRO A 224 9.16 18.73 -6.40
N ALA A 225 8.86 19.30 -5.22
CA ALA A 225 7.57 19.94 -4.95
C ALA A 225 7.25 21.07 -5.94
N GLN A 226 8.28 21.70 -6.52
CA GLN A 226 8.13 22.71 -7.57
C GLN A 226 7.28 22.23 -8.75
N HIS A 227 7.45 20.99 -9.20
CA HIS A 227 6.67 20.45 -10.32
C HIS A 227 5.16 20.41 -10.02
N PHE A 228 4.80 20.26 -8.75
CA PHE A 228 3.41 20.32 -8.31
C PHE A 228 2.92 21.76 -8.22
N TYR A 229 3.76 22.69 -7.75
CA TYR A 229 3.43 24.11 -7.74
C TYR A 229 3.16 24.64 -9.15
N ASP A 230 3.99 24.29 -10.12
CA ASP A 230 3.81 24.66 -11.53
C ASP A 230 2.49 24.08 -12.06
N PHE A 231 2.26 22.78 -11.84
CA PHE A 231 1.09 22.06 -12.34
C PHE A 231 -0.24 22.53 -11.76
N TYR A 232 -0.26 22.99 -10.50
CA TYR A 232 -1.46 23.52 -9.84
C TYR A 232 -1.59 25.04 -9.92
N GLY A 233 -0.69 25.75 -10.62
CA GLY A 233 -0.72 27.20 -10.75
C GLY A 233 -0.45 27.94 -9.44
N LEU A 234 0.41 27.37 -8.60
CA LEU A 234 0.80 27.91 -7.29
C LEU A 234 2.16 28.61 -7.31
N SER A 235 2.77 28.80 -8.48
CA SER A 235 4.10 29.39 -8.65
C SER A 235 4.13 30.85 -8.24
#